data_AF-A0A1R3JRM1-F1
#
_entry.id   AF-A0A1R3JRM1-F1
#
_cell.length_a   1.000
_cell.length_b   1.000
_cell.length_c   1.000
_cell.angle_alpha   90.00
_cell.angle_beta   90.00
_cell.angle_gamma   90.00
#
_symmetry.space_group_name_H-M   'P 1'
#
loop_
_entity.id
_entity.type
_entity.pdbx_description
1 polymer ?
#
loop_
_entity_poly.entity_id
_entity_poly.type
_entity_poly.pdbx_seq_one_letter_code
_entity_poly.pdbx_strand_id
1 'polypeptide(L)'
;MGGEEIEILRGYELRLLRCTLHVPPSNPSPPSDSDDSRDLYHALISDMLCSIEAGDFIEALSSRAARLVLEDSSELSASPEAAYSELLDRVKLFISADSVDDSERACRVILVMCIAVAAFFYFTQCNLTGPLEGLLKRPLPMKAWWDGHGMEEWEDWARNELMAAGSDLAAKFSFLQVYLYLFISDPLASYIVFAEKLLELLLKIRDSLCEPNTVVPVFEIRSISWWLFRVLLLHQRILNGQSSSLFKSLQDFKRETLGHFGKLENVTSYWGEKLLDGEGSTIVTVVHLEAGVLEYEYNHLEEGLLGYEYDRLGPCREHFNSALVAAGLELSVTGVLGFRTVHQVEPKAQRVLLVKKCSKSSGGTCTSSGPGLKSCSSRISEDSDIFITPKLLENGSGAPLTAVEQAVILTQCLLIGKTAPQDEMQGWDLAPYIEAIDSQQSSYFMVSSVPWLK
;
A
#
# COMPACT_ATOMS: atom_id res chain seq x y z
N MET A 1 -0.09 -7.23 30.14
CA MET A 1 0.53 -6.06 29.50
C MET A 1 -0.04 -4.77 30.10
N GLY A 2 0.77 -3.73 30.35
CA GLY A 2 0.30 -2.45 30.90
C GLY A 2 -0.35 -1.56 29.82
N GLY A 3 -1.23 -0.63 30.21
CA GLY A 3 -1.95 0.24 29.27
C GLY A 3 -1.04 1.11 28.40
N GLU A 4 0.03 1.65 28.99
CA GLU A 4 1.04 2.47 28.29
C GLU A 4 1.78 1.68 27.19
N GLU A 5 2.10 0.42 27.48
CA GLU A 5 2.76 -0.48 26.53
C GLU A 5 1.88 -0.75 25.30
N ILE A 6 0.58 -0.96 25.50
CA ILE A 6 -0.39 -1.13 24.40
C ILE A 6 -0.36 0.10 23.48
N GLU A 7 -0.30 1.29 24.08
CA GLU A 7 -0.27 2.54 23.34
C GLU A 7 1.04 2.73 22.57
N ILE A 8 2.19 2.34 23.12
CA ILE A 8 3.47 2.38 22.39
C ILE A 8 3.41 1.47 21.15
N LEU A 9 2.97 0.22 21.34
CA LEU A 9 2.90 -0.78 20.28
C LEU A 9 1.91 -0.39 19.17
N ARG A 10 0.74 0.17 19.53
CA ARG A 10 -0.21 0.77 18.57
C ARG A 10 0.40 1.94 17.80
N GLY A 11 1.29 2.69 18.44
CA GLY A 11 2.07 3.75 17.79
C GLY A 11 2.98 3.22 16.70
N TYR A 12 3.67 2.10 16.93
CA TYR A 12 4.50 1.45 15.91
C TYR A 12 3.66 0.91 14.74
N GLU A 13 2.52 0.29 15.04
CA GLU A 13 1.56 -0.15 14.01
C GLU A 13 1.11 1.01 13.11
N LEU A 14 0.74 2.14 13.72
CA LEU A 14 0.33 3.35 13.00
C LEU A 14 1.46 3.94 12.15
N ARG A 15 2.69 3.99 12.68
CA ARG A 15 3.88 4.43 11.94
C ARG A 15 4.12 3.59 10.68
N LEU A 16 4.01 2.27 10.80
CA LEU A 16 4.16 1.39 9.65
C LEU A 16 3.09 1.65 8.59
N LEU A 17 1.83 1.85 9.00
CA LEU A 17 0.74 2.20 8.07
C LEU A 17 0.94 3.56 7.39
N ARG A 18 1.46 4.57 8.12
CA ARG A 18 1.76 5.90 7.58
C ARG A 18 2.68 5.88 6.37
N CYS A 19 3.56 4.88 6.26
CA CYS A 19 4.41 4.67 5.09
C CYS A 19 3.61 4.51 3.78
N THR A 20 2.32 4.16 3.87
CA THR A 20 1.39 4.03 2.73
C THR A 20 0.39 5.19 2.60
N LEU A 21 0.34 6.10 3.58
CA LEU A 21 -0.70 7.13 3.69
C LEU A 21 -0.16 8.56 3.53
N HIS A 22 1.10 8.80 3.91
CA HIS A 22 1.72 10.13 3.86
C HIS A 22 3.18 10.08 3.40
N VAL A 23 3.69 11.21 2.90
CA VAL A 23 5.13 11.42 2.75
C VAL A 23 5.72 11.46 4.18
N PRO A 24 6.76 10.66 4.47
CA PRO A 24 7.41 10.66 5.77
C PRO A 24 7.87 12.07 6.13
N PRO A 25 7.67 12.54 7.38
CA PRO A 25 8.30 13.77 7.82
C PRO A 25 9.82 13.63 7.74
N SER A 26 10.51 14.66 7.26
CA SER A 26 11.95 14.64 6.96
C SER A 26 12.87 14.51 8.18
N ASN A 27 12.32 14.35 9.39
CA ASN A 27 13.09 14.31 10.63
C ASN A 27 12.60 13.15 11.51
N PRO A 28 13.35 12.05 11.61
CA PRO A 28 13.11 11.05 12.64
C PRO A 28 13.47 11.65 14.02
N SER A 29 12.61 11.40 15.01
CA SER A 29 12.94 11.68 16.41
C SER A 29 14.06 10.72 16.86
N PRO A 30 15.14 11.19 17.51
CA PRO A 30 16.24 10.34 17.92
C PRO A 30 15.80 9.35 19.01
N PRO A 31 16.37 8.13 19.05
CA PRO A 31 16.10 7.17 20.12
C PRO A 31 16.68 7.68 21.46
N SER A 32 15.98 7.40 22.55
CA SER A 32 16.48 7.57 23.91
C SER A 32 17.21 6.29 24.34
N ASP A 33 18.50 6.40 24.65
CA ASP A 33 19.32 5.30 25.16
C ASP A 33 18.95 4.96 26.62
N SER A 34 18.42 3.76 26.85
CA SER A 34 18.47 3.08 28.14
C SER A 34 18.68 1.57 27.93
N ASP A 35 19.39 0.95 28.88
CA ASP A 35 20.07 -0.35 28.73
C ASP A 35 19.30 -1.45 29.48
N ASP A 36 18.03 -1.65 29.11
CA ASP A 36 17.17 -2.75 29.57
C ASP A 36 16.72 -3.64 28.39
N SER A 37 16.45 -4.93 28.59
CA SER A 37 16.11 -5.84 27.47
C SER A 37 14.81 -5.48 26.74
N ARG A 38 13.89 -4.77 27.41
CA ARG A 38 12.72 -4.14 26.78
C ARG A 38 13.13 -2.96 25.89
N ASP A 39 14.02 -2.12 26.38
CA ASP A 39 14.53 -0.97 25.62
C ASP A 39 15.23 -1.42 24.34
N LEU A 40 15.87 -2.59 24.35
CA LEU A 40 16.45 -3.19 23.16
C LEU A 40 15.42 -3.43 22.05
N TYR A 41 14.28 -4.09 22.35
CA TYR A 41 13.28 -4.38 21.32
C TYR A 41 12.61 -3.11 20.79
N HIS A 42 12.30 -2.15 21.67
CA HIS A 42 11.77 -0.85 21.27
C HIS A 42 12.76 -0.07 20.39
N ALA A 43 14.06 -0.09 20.71
CA ALA A 43 15.10 0.52 19.89
C ALA A 43 15.20 -0.16 18.52
N LEU A 44 15.25 -1.50 18.48
CA LEU A 44 15.29 -2.26 17.23
C LEU A 44 14.07 -2.00 16.34
N ILE A 45 12.87 -1.91 16.92
CA ILE A 45 11.64 -1.57 16.18
C ILE A 45 11.75 -0.14 15.63
N SER A 46 12.17 0.81 16.46
CA SER A 46 12.26 2.21 16.06
C SER A 46 13.27 2.42 14.93
N ASP A 47 14.45 1.80 15.02
CA ASP A 47 15.48 1.87 13.99
C ASP A 47 14.97 1.31 12.65
N MET A 48 14.32 0.14 12.69
CA MET A 48 13.79 -0.47 11.48
C MET A 48 12.63 0.33 10.87
N LEU A 49 11.75 0.90 11.70
CA LEU A 49 10.71 1.82 11.24
C LEU A 49 11.31 3.08 10.60
N CYS A 50 12.38 3.64 11.15
CA CYS A 50 13.06 4.79 10.56
C CYS A 50 13.60 4.47 9.16
N SER A 51 14.24 3.31 8.95
CA SER A 51 14.70 2.89 7.61
C SER A 51 13.53 2.66 6.64
N ILE A 52 12.43 2.03 7.09
CA ILE A 52 11.23 1.82 6.27
C ILE A 52 10.58 3.17 5.90
N GLU A 53 10.44 4.08 6.87
CA GLU A 53 9.92 5.43 6.66
C GLU A 53 10.82 6.22 5.70
N ALA A 54 12.14 6.06 5.76
CA ALA A 54 13.07 6.70 4.82
C ALA A 54 13.03 6.09 3.40
N GLY A 55 12.36 4.96 3.20
CA GLY A 55 12.35 4.21 1.95
C GLY A 55 13.62 3.39 1.72
N ASP A 56 14.47 3.21 2.75
CA ASP A 56 15.65 2.34 2.71
C ASP A 56 15.28 0.94 3.23
N PHE A 57 14.56 0.20 2.38
CA PHE A 57 14.10 -1.15 2.73
C PHE A 57 15.25 -2.15 2.82
N ILE A 58 16.37 -1.91 2.14
CA ILE A 58 17.54 -2.78 2.20
C ILE A 58 18.22 -2.64 3.56
N GLU A 59 18.43 -1.42 4.04
CA GLU A 59 18.95 -1.17 5.39
C GLU A 59 18.06 -1.82 6.45
N ALA A 60 16.72 -1.71 6.32
CA ALA A 60 15.78 -2.37 7.22
C ALA A 60 15.96 -3.90 7.24
N LEU A 61 16.09 -4.54 6.07
CA LEU A 61 16.25 -5.99 5.93
C LEU A 61 17.65 -6.50 6.31
N SER A 62 18.68 -5.64 6.28
CA SER A 62 20.05 -5.95 6.72
C SER A 62 20.33 -5.53 8.17
N SER A 63 19.33 -4.92 8.83
CA SER A 63 19.44 -4.37 10.17
C SER A 63 19.79 -5.44 11.22
N ARG A 64 20.27 -5.00 12.38
CA ARG A 64 20.46 -5.88 13.55
C ARG A 64 19.16 -6.60 13.93
N ALA A 65 18.02 -5.94 13.75
CA ALA A 65 16.71 -6.50 14.04
C ALA A 65 16.36 -7.68 13.12
N ALA A 66 16.56 -7.49 11.80
CA ALA A 66 16.34 -8.56 10.83
C ALA A 66 17.28 -9.75 11.06
N ARG A 67 18.55 -9.49 11.36
CA ARG A 67 19.53 -10.53 11.69
C ARG A 67 19.17 -11.30 12.95
N LEU A 68 18.67 -10.63 13.99
CA LEU A 68 18.19 -11.29 15.21
C LEU A 68 17.06 -12.31 14.94
N VAL A 69 16.21 -12.03 13.94
CA VAL A 69 15.06 -12.87 13.58
C VAL A 69 15.44 -13.97 12.58
N LEU A 70 16.32 -13.66 11.63
CA LEU A 70 16.57 -14.47 10.44
C LEU A 70 17.91 -15.21 10.43
N GLU A 71 18.94 -14.70 11.12
CA GLU A 71 20.27 -15.34 11.19
C GLU A 71 20.33 -16.38 12.32
N ASP A 72 20.80 -17.57 11.96
CA ASP A 72 21.34 -18.54 12.92
C ASP A 72 22.71 -19.03 12.41
N SER A 73 23.51 -19.53 13.34
CA SER A 73 24.78 -20.21 13.12
C SER A 73 24.68 -21.50 12.27
N SER A 74 23.46 -22.03 12.07
CA SER A 74 23.18 -23.23 11.28
C SER A 74 22.84 -22.90 9.82
N GLU A 75 23.57 -23.49 8.87
CA GLU A 75 23.31 -23.34 7.42
C GLU A 75 21.90 -23.86 7.08
N LEU A 76 21.08 -23.01 6.45
CA LEU A 76 19.78 -23.40 5.92
C LEU A 76 19.93 -24.48 4.85
N SER A 77 18.88 -25.26 4.65
CA SER A 77 18.87 -26.26 3.58
C SER A 77 19.11 -25.63 2.19
N ALA A 78 19.71 -26.38 1.26
CA ALA A 78 19.93 -25.92 -0.11
C ALA A 78 18.64 -25.86 -0.94
N SER A 79 17.59 -26.60 -0.54
CA SER A 79 16.29 -26.59 -1.22
C SER A 79 15.45 -25.38 -0.78
N PRO A 80 14.87 -24.60 -1.70
CA PRO A 80 14.06 -23.43 -1.36
C PRO A 80 12.90 -23.76 -0.40
N GLU A 81 12.10 -24.80 -0.69
CA GLU A 81 10.93 -25.18 0.10
C GLU A 81 11.28 -25.52 1.55
N ALA A 82 12.32 -26.33 1.74
CA ALA A 82 12.79 -26.74 3.06
C ALA A 82 13.45 -25.56 3.80
N ALA A 83 14.16 -24.68 3.11
CA ALA A 83 14.77 -23.50 3.71
C ALA A 83 13.72 -22.48 4.18
N TYR A 84 12.67 -22.23 3.39
CA TYR A 84 11.54 -21.40 3.81
C TYR A 84 10.79 -22.00 5.00
N SER A 85 10.58 -23.32 5.00
CA SER A 85 9.91 -24.01 6.12
C SER A 85 10.75 -23.88 7.41
N GLU A 86 12.05 -24.13 7.33
CA GLU A 86 12.98 -23.97 8.45
C GLU A 86 13.01 -22.52 8.96
N LEU A 87 13.00 -21.55 8.05
CA LEU A 87 12.93 -20.13 8.39
C LEU A 87 11.65 -19.78 9.14
N LEU A 88 10.50 -20.26 8.68
CA LEU A 88 9.21 -20.03 9.34
C LEU A 88 9.17 -20.67 10.73
N ASP A 89 9.74 -21.88 10.88
CA ASP A 89 9.88 -22.53 12.19
C ASP A 89 10.79 -21.73 13.12
N ARG A 90 11.89 -21.18 12.62
CA ARG A 90 12.77 -20.27 13.38
C ARG A 90 12.02 -19.02 13.84
N VAL A 91 11.28 -18.35 12.96
CA VAL A 91 10.46 -17.18 13.31
C VAL A 91 9.40 -17.55 14.34
N LYS A 92 8.76 -18.71 14.20
CA LYS A 92 7.76 -19.21 15.16
C LYS A 92 8.37 -19.46 16.53
N LEU A 93 9.57 -20.06 16.60
CA LEU A 93 10.33 -20.25 17.83
C LEU A 93 10.78 -18.92 18.43
N PHE A 94 11.20 -17.97 17.60
CA PHE A 94 11.53 -16.62 18.03
C PHE A 94 10.33 -15.94 18.68
N ILE A 95 9.11 -16.05 18.13
CA ILE A 95 7.92 -15.45 18.74
C ILE A 95 7.48 -16.22 20.00
N SER A 96 7.56 -17.55 19.96
CA SER A 96 7.00 -18.45 21.00
C SER A 96 7.98 -18.83 22.11
N ALA A 97 9.15 -18.21 22.21
CA ALA A 97 10.16 -18.63 23.17
C ALA A 97 9.63 -18.61 24.63
N ASP A 98 9.91 -19.67 25.39
CA ASP A 98 9.30 -19.94 26.71
C ASP A 98 9.62 -18.88 27.79
N SER A 99 10.62 -18.04 27.57
CA SER A 99 11.07 -17.00 28.51
C SER A 99 10.39 -15.64 28.34
N VAL A 100 9.43 -15.52 27.42
CA VAL A 100 8.96 -14.22 26.89
C VAL A 100 7.67 -13.79 27.57
N ASP A 101 7.65 -12.58 28.14
CA ASP A 101 6.42 -11.96 28.63
C ASP A 101 5.52 -11.46 27.48
N ASP A 102 4.26 -11.12 27.74
CA ASP A 102 3.32 -10.74 26.67
C ASP A 102 3.73 -9.46 25.91
N SER A 103 4.44 -8.53 26.55
CA SER A 103 4.91 -7.27 25.95
C SER A 103 6.09 -7.54 25.03
N GLU A 104 7.04 -8.33 25.48
CA GLU A 104 8.17 -8.76 24.66
C GLU A 104 7.70 -9.58 23.46
N ARG A 105 6.71 -10.48 23.64
CA ARG A 105 6.09 -11.23 22.54
C ARG A 105 5.47 -10.29 21.51
N ALA A 106 4.74 -9.27 21.96
CA ALA A 106 4.15 -8.26 21.09
C ALA A 106 5.20 -7.48 20.30
N CYS A 107 6.31 -7.08 20.94
CA CYS A 107 7.44 -6.45 20.27
C CYS A 107 8.05 -7.34 19.18
N ARG A 108 8.26 -8.63 19.49
CA ARG A 108 8.76 -9.62 18.53
C ARG A 108 7.84 -9.77 17.32
N VAL A 109 6.52 -9.76 17.53
CA VAL A 109 5.53 -9.78 16.44
C VAL A 109 5.65 -8.51 15.58
N ILE A 110 5.76 -7.32 16.17
CA ILE A 110 5.94 -6.06 15.42
C ILE A 110 7.24 -6.07 14.60
N LEU A 111 8.34 -6.60 15.15
CA LEU A 111 9.59 -6.75 14.42
C LEU A 111 9.41 -7.63 13.18
N VAL A 112 8.78 -8.80 13.32
CA VAL A 112 8.51 -9.71 12.19
C VAL A 112 7.59 -9.03 11.17
N MET A 113 6.59 -8.27 11.62
CA MET A 113 5.71 -7.51 10.72
C MET A 113 6.50 -6.44 9.95
N CYS A 114 7.40 -5.72 10.60
CA CYS A 114 8.25 -4.72 9.95
C CYS A 114 9.19 -5.35 8.90
N ILE A 115 9.75 -6.55 9.17
CA ILE A 115 10.54 -7.32 8.18
C ILE A 115 9.67 -7.69 6.97
N ALA A 116 8.46 -8.22 7.21
CA ALA A 116 7.54 -8.59 6.14
C ALA A 116 7.13 -7.39 5.28
N VAL A 117 6.82 -6.25 5.91
CA VAL A 117 6.46 -5.01 5.21
C VAL A 117 7.65 -4.42 4.45
N ALA A 118 8.87 -4.45 5.01
CA ALA A 118 10.07 -4.04 4.30
C ALA A 118 10.33 -4.90 3.06
N ALA A 119 10.16 -6.23 3.15
CA ALA A 119 10.27 -7.14 2.01
C ALA A 119 9.20 -6.84 0.94
N PHE A 120 7.96 -6.61 1.36
CA PHE A 120 6.87 -6.23 0.46
C PHE A 120 7.14 -4.91 -0.27
N PHE A 121 7.60 -3.88 0.45
CA PHE A 121 7.94 -2.59 -0.16
C PHE A 121 9.17 -2.67 -1.05
N TYR A 122 10.18 -3.45 -0.67
CA TYR A 122 11.33 -3.68 -1.53
C TYR A 122 10.93 -4.34 -2.86
N PHE A 123 10.10 -5.39 -2.80
CA PHE A 123 9.52 -6.00 -4.00
C PHE A 123 8.79 -4.98 -4.87
N THR A 124 7.94 -4.17 -4.24
CA THR A 124 7.14 -3.14 -4.92
C THR A 124 8.03 -2.07 -5.56
N GLN A 125 9.08 -1.63 -4.86
CA GLN A 125 10.02 -0.63 -5.36
C GLN A 125 10.75 -1.12 -6.60
N CYS A 126 11.25 -2.35 -6.56
CA CYS A 126 12.03 -2.94 -7.65
C CYS A 126 11.19 -3.28 -8.88
N ASN A 127 9.90 -3.63 -8.72
CA ASN A 127 9.06 -4.07 -9.84
C ASN A 127 8.10 -3.01 -10.39
N LEU A 128 7.64 -2.08 -9.55
CA LEU A 128 6.49 -1.22 -9.88
C LEU A 128 6.84 0.27 -9.88
N THR A 129 7.69 0.74 -8.96
CA THR A 129 7.86 2.20 -8.76
C THR A 129 9.18 2.75 -9.28
N GLY A 130 10.29 1.99 -9.19
CA GLY A 130 11.65 2.51 -9.40
C GLY A 130 12.03 3.63 -8.41
N PRO A 131 13.23 4.25 -8.53
CA PRO A 131 14.34 3.95 -9.44
C PRO A 131 15.26 2.82 -8.96
N LEU A 132 15.95 2.17 -9.89
CA LEU A 132 16.83 1.01 -9.65
C LEU A 132 18.29 1.38 -9.31
N GLU A 133 18.61 2.67 -9.32
CA GLU A 133 19.98 3.17 -9.09
C GLU A 133 20.33 3.11 -7.61
N GLY A 134 21.44 2.44 -7.28
CA GLY A 134 21.97 2.37 -5.91
C GLY A 134 21.38 1.26 -5.04
N LEU A 135 20.44 0.45 -5.54
CA LEU A 135 19.93 -0.71 -4.80
C LEU A 135 21.08 -1.69 -4.53
N LEU A 136 21.45 -1.83 -3.26
CA LEU A 136 22.30 -2.92 -2.82
C LEU A 136 21.60 -4.24 -3.17
N LYS A 137 22.26 -4.99 -4.04
CA LYS A 137 21.77 -6.22 -4.68
C LYS A 137 21.48 -7.39 -3.72
N ARG A 138 21.60 -7.22 -2.39
CA ARG A 138 21.69 -8.35 -1.44
C ARG A 138 21.18 -8.04 -0.02
N PRO A 139 19.86 -7.87 0.19
CA PRO A 139 19.35 -7.40 1.48
C PRO A 139 19.08 -8.50 2.52
N LEU A 140 18.93 -9.78 2.14
CA LEU A 140 18.64 -10.85 3.11
C LEU A 140 19.89 -11.61 3.58
N PRO A 141 19.97 -11.95 4.88
CA PRO A 141 21.18 -12.48 5.48
C PRO A 141 21.48 -13.96 5.19
N MET A 142 20.91 -14.53 4.12
CA MET A 142 21.00 -15.96 3.84
C MET A 142 22.25 -16.29 3.04
N LYS A 143 23.22 -16.95 3.70
CA LYS A 143 24.47 -17.44 3.11
C LYS A 143 24.30 -18.32 1.89
N ALA A 144 23.25 -19.13 1.84
CA ALA A 144 22.91 -19.93 0.66
C ALA A 144 22.64 -19.09 -0.60
N TRP A 145 22.16 -17.85 -0.45
CA TRP A 145 21.90 -16.92 -1.56
C TRP A 145 23.16 -16.15 -1.98
N TRP A 146 24.23 -16.21 -1.18
CA TRP A 146 25.45 -15.44 -1.38
C TRP A 146 26.49 -16.15 -2.26
N ASP A 147 26.42 -17.47 -2.36
CA ASP A 147 27.41 -18.29 -3.07
C ASP A 147 27.09 -18.45 -4.57
N GLY A 148 26.00 -17.86 -5.06
CA GLY A 148 25.63 -17.79 -6.49
C GLY A 148 25.24 -19.12 -7.14
N HIS A 149 25.40 -20.25 -6.44
CA HIS A 149 24.92 -21.55 -6.85
C HIS A 149 23.44 -21.73 -6.46
N GLY A 150 22.59 -22.13 -7.41
CA GLY A 150 21.18 -22.46 -7.14
C GLY A 150 20.17 -21.32 -7.31
N MET A 151 20.60 -20.10 -7.65
CA MET A 151 19.68 -18.93 -7.79
C MET A 151 18.52 -19.17 -8.77
N GLU A 152 18.76 -19.88 -9.87
CA GLU A 152 17.72 -20.29 -10.82
C GLU A 152 16.67 -21.20 -10.17
N GLU A 153 17.08 -22.14 -9.30
CA GLU A 153 16.17 -23.03 -8.57
C GLU A 153 15.28 -22.26 -7.58
N TRP A 154 15.82 -21.24 -6.92
CA TRP A 154 15.07 -20.37 -5.99
C TRP A 154 14.08 -19.48 -6.72
N GLU A 155 14.46 -18.92 -7.86
CA GLU A 155 13.57 -18.14 -8.72
C GLU A 155 12.45 -19.01 -9.30
N ASP A 156 12.77 -20.20 -9.80
CA ASP A 156 11.79 -21.15 -10.33
C ASP A 156 10.83 -21.62 -9.24
N TRP A 157 11.32 -21.93 -8.04
CA TRP A 157 10.46 -22.26 -6.91
C TRP A 157 9.51 -21.12 -6.55
N ALA A 158 10.01 -19.89 -6.42
CA ALA A 158 9.17 -18.75 -6.06
C ALA A 158 8.11 -18.44 -7.14
N ARG A 159 8.45 -18.63 -8.43
CA ARG A 159 7.48 -18.55 -9.53
C ARG A 159 6.41 -19.62 -9.39
N ASN A 160 6.80 -20.86 -9.12
CA ASN A 160 5.87 -21.97 -8.95
C ASN A 160 4.93 -21.74 -7.77
N GLU A 161 5.42 -21.22 -6.64
CA GLU A 161 4.60 -20.83 -5.49
C GLU A 161 3.56 -19.76 -5.88
N LEU A 162 3.96 -18.72 -6.60
CA LEU A 162 3.03 -17.67 -7.04
C LEU A 162 2.00 -18.20 -8.04
N MET A 163 2.42 -19.07 -8.97
CA MET A 163 1.53 -19.68 -9.97
C MET A 163 0.63 -20.78 -9.39
N ALA A 164 0.95 -21.33 -8.21
CA ALA A 164 0.11 -22.31 -7.51
C ALA A 164 -1.30 -21.78 -7.18
N ALA A 165 -1.49 -20.46 -7.23
CA ALA A 165 -2.79 -19.80 -7.21
C ALA A 165 -3.70 -20.12 -8.43
N GLY A 166 -3.21 -20.87 -9.43
CA GLY A 166 -4.00 -21.37 -10.55
C GLY A 166 -3.95 -20.48 -11.79
N SER A 167 -2.97 -19.58 -11.89
CA SER A 167 -2.76 -18.74 -13.08
C SER A 167 -1.27 -18.50 -13.33
N ASP A 168 -0.89 -18.32 -14.60
CA ASP A 168 0.47 -17.92 -14.97
C ASP A 168 0.74 -16.47 -14.56
N LEU A 169 2.01 -16.04 -14.55
CA LEU A 169 2.36 -14.63 -14.29
C LEU A 169 2.04 -13.74 -15.52
N ALA A 170 1.43 -12.57 -15.30
CA ALA A 170 0.96 -11.62 -16.34
C ALA A 170 2.08 -11.02 -17.19
N ALA A 171 3.26 -10.87 -16.59
CA ALA A 171 4.37 -10.18 -17.21
C ALA A 171 5.69 -10.91 -16.96
N LYS A 172 6.64 -10.72 -17.88
CA LYS A 172 8.06 -10.84 -17.55
C LYS A 172 8.43 -9.63 -16.69
N PHE A 173 8.23 -9.73 -15.38
CA PHE A 173 8.76 -8.74 -14.43
C PHE A 173 10.25 -8.54 -14.73
N SER A 174 10.63 -7.29 -15.06
CA SER A 174 11.90 -6.95 -15.68
C SER A 174 13.04 -6.96 -14.65
N PHE A 175 13.44 -8.17 -14.26
CA PHE A 175 14.79 -8.59 -13.90
C PHE A 175 15.09 -10.05 -14.29
N LEU A 176 14.27 -10.70 -15.14
CA LEU A 176 14.57 -12.06 -15.62
C LEU A 176 15.10 -12.19 -17.05
N GLN A 177 15.23 -11.12 -17.84
CA GLN A 177 15.79 -11.24 -19.20
C GLN A 177 16.12 -9.86 -19.82
N VAL A 178 17.25 -9.27 -19.44
CA VAL A 178 18.07 -8.45 -20.36
C VAL A 178 19.49 -8.98 -20.26
N TYR A 179 19.95 -9.62 -21.34
CA TYR A 179 21.35 -9.98 -21.53
C TYR A 179 22.19 -8.69 -21.51
N LEU A 180 22.86 -8.43 -20.39
CA LEU A 180 24.19 -7.86 -20.45
C LEU A 180 25.09 -8.67 -19.51
N TYR A 181 25.99 -9.42 -20.13
CA TYR A 181 27.05 -10.21 -19.52
C TYR A 181 27.66 -9.51 -18.29
N LEU A 182 27.79 -10.28 -17.20
CA LEU A 182 28.35 -9.99 -15.87
C LEU A 182 27.35 -9.51 -14.78
N PHE A 183 27.02 -10.45 -13.88
CA PHE A 183 26.84 -10.22 -12.43
C PHE A 183 25.56 -9.55 -11.92
N ILE A 184 24.35 -9.97 -12.33
CA ILE A 184 23.09 -9.62 -11.62
C ILE A 184 22.05 -10.73 -11.79
N SER A 185 21.79 -11.49 -10.73
CA SER A 185 20.61 -12.35 -10.55
C SER A 185 20.22 -12.15 -9.09
N ASP A 186 19.18 -11.36 -8.83
CA ASP A 186 18.64 -11.16 -7.48
C ASP A 186 17.21 -11.71 -7.49
N PRO A 187 16.82 -12.57 -6.52
CA PRO A 187 15.60 -13.35 -6.62
C PRO A 187 14.43 -12.49 -6.16
N LEU A 188 13.85 -11.71 -7.07
CA LEU A 188 12.85 -10.72 -6.71
C LEU A 188 11.49 -11.37 -6.35
N ALA A 189 11.13 -12.50 -6.97
CA ALA A 189 9.93 -13.27 -6.62
C ALA A 189 9.97 -13.82 -5.18
N SER A 190 11.16 -13.98 -4.59
CA SER A 190 11.32 -14.50 -3.22
C SER A 190 10.75 -13.55 -2.16
N TYR A 191 10.78 -12.24 -2.39
CA TYR A 191 10.39 -11.24 -1.38
C TYR A 191 8.88 -11.14 -1.17
N ILE A 192 8.09 -11.23 -2.23
CA ILE A 192 6.62 -11.23 -2.11
C ILE A 192 6.14 -12.52 -1.43
N VAL A 193 6.68 -13.68 -1.84
CA VAL A 193 6.39 -14.98 -1.19
C VAL A 193 6.84 -14.95 0.27
N PHE A 194 8.02 -14.38 0.56
CA PHE A 194 8.50 -14.23 1.93
C PHE A 194 7.60 -13.35 2.79
N ALA A 195 7.19 -12.19 2.29
CA ALA A 195 6.25 -11.30 2.99
C ALA A 195 4.90 -11.99 3.24
N GLU A 196 4.35 -12.67 2.24
CA GLU A 196 3.10 -13.44 2.33
C GLU A 196 3.20 -14.52 3.43
N LYS A 197 4.20 -15.40 3.38
CA LYS A 197 4.36 -16.49 4.36
C LYS A 197 4.61 -15.98 5.78
N LEU A 198 5.36 -14.88 5.95
CA LEU A 198 5.56 -14.26 7.26
C LEU A 198 4.26 -13.68 7.83
N LEU A 199 3.48 -12.94 7.03
CA LEU A 199 2.22 -12.38 7.47
C LEU A 199 1.18 -13.47 7.77
N GLU A 200 1.11 -14.52 6.96
CA GLU A 200 0.29 -15.69 7.25
C GLU A 200 0.69 -16.38 8.56
N LEU A 201 1.99 -16.51 8.83
CA LEU A 201 2.49 -17.06 10.08
C LEU A 201 2.04 -16.19 11.26
N LEU A 202 2.15 -14.86 11.16
CA LEU A 202 1.69 -13.94 12.19
C LEU A 202 0.19 -14.06 12.45
N LEU A 203 -0.64 -14.21 11.41
CA LEU A 203 -2.07 -14.46 11.58
C LEU A 203 -2.36 -15.80 12.26
N LYS A 204 -1.69 -16.89 11.84
CA LYS A 204 -1.83 -18.22 12.48
C LYS A 204 -1.47 -18.17 13.95
N ILE A 205 -0.39 -17.45 14.30
CA ILE A 205 0.03 -17.25 15.69
C ILE A 205 -1.04 -16.45 16.44
N ARG A 206 -1.49 -15.31 15.90
CA ARG A 206 -2.57 -14.50 16.50
C ARG A 206 -3.81 -15.34 16.77
N ASP A 207 -4.30 -16.10 15.78
CA ASP A 207 -5.52 -16.88 15.90
C ASP A 207 -5.37 -18.04 16.92
N SER A 208 -4.17 -18.66 16.99
CA SER A 208 -3.86 -19.67 18.01
C SER A 208 -3.77 -19.12 19.43
N LEU A 209 -3.40 -17.84 19.59
CA LEU A 209 -3.33 -17.15 20.87
C LEU A 209 -4.71 -16.65 21.34
N CYS A 210 -5.68 -16.57 20.42
CA CYS A 210 -7.06 -16.18 20.68
C CYS A 210 -7.98 -17.35 21.14
N GLU A 211 -7.42 -18.48 21.55
CA GLU A 211 -8.22 -19.61 22.06
C GLU A 211 -9.13 -19.19 23.24
N PRO A 212 -10.39 -19.68 23.31
CA PRO A 212 -11.46 -19.15 24.15
C PRO A 212 -11.27 -19.30 25.67
N ASN A 213 -10.18 -19.94 26.12
CA ASN A 213 -9.90 -20.18 27.54
C ASN A 213 -8.84 -19.23 28.15
N THR A 214 -8.26 -18.32 27.37
CA THR A 214 -7.26 -17.36 27.87
C THR A 214 -7.93 -16.02 28.20
N VAL A 215 -7.92 -15.64 29.48
CA VAL A 215 -8.73 -14.53 30.06
C VAL A 215 -8.25 -13.12 29.64
N VAL A 216 -7.20 -13.00 28.84
CA VAL A 216 -6.70 -11.69 28.36
C VAL A 216 -6.36 -11.82 26.89
N PRO A 217 -6.96 -11.02 25.98
CA PRO A 217 -6.53 -11.02 24.60
C PRO A 217 -5.08 -10.54 24.57
N VAL A 218 -4.19 -11.40 24.11
CA VAL A 218 -2.83 -11.01 23.70
C VAL A 218 -3.00 -9.87 22.70
N PHE A 219 -2.21 -8.81 22.88
CA PHE A 219 -2.15 -7.63 22.02
C PHE A 219 -2.57 -7.90 20.56
N GLU A 220 -3.75 -7.40 20.19
CA GLU A 220 -4.34 -7.62 18.86
C GLU A 220 -3.77 -6.57 17.89
N ILE A 221 -2.83 -6.96 17.04
CA ILE A 221 -2.37 -6.13 15.91
C ILE A 221 -3.37 -6.29 14.77
N ARG A 222 -4.19 -5.27 14.57
CA ARG A 222 -5.30 -5.29 13.61
C ARG A 222 -4.83 -5.08 12.17
N SER A 223 -3.68 -4.44 11.97
CA SER A 223 -3.14 -4.16 10.63
C SER A 223 -2.63 -5.40 9.91
N ILE A 224 -2.44 -6.55 10.58
CA ILE A 224 -1.88 -7.75 9.92
C ILE A 224 -2.78 -8.20 8.76
N SER A 225 -4.10 -8.26 8.97
CA SER A 225 -5.06 -8.63 7.92
C SER A 225 -5.03 -7.63 6.76
N TRP A 226 -4.80 -6.34 7.06
CA TRP A 226 -4.72 -5.29 6.07
C TRP A 226 -3.43 -5.39 5.23
N TRP A 227 -2.28 -5.65 5.86
CA TRP A 227 -1.03 -5.90 5.14
C TRP A 227 -1.11 -7.15 4.27
N LEU A 228 -1.70 -8.24 4.78
CA LEU A 228 -1.88 -9.44 3.99
C LEU A 228 -2.85 -9.21 2.82
N PHE A 229 -3.93 -8.46 3.05
CA PHE A 229 -4.83 -8.04 1.97
C PHE A 229 -4.07 -7.31 0.85
N ARG A 230 -3.17 -6.39 1.18
CA ARG A 230 -2.34 -5.66 0.20
C ARG A 230 -1.35 -6.56 -0.54
N VAL A 231 -0.69 -7.48 0.17
CA VAL A 231 0.24 -8.45 -0.43
C VAL A 231 -0.50 -9.35 -1.41
N LEU A 232 -1.65 -9.89 -1.01
CA LEU A 232 -2.45 -10.77 -1.88
C LEU A 232 -3.09 -10.01 -3.05
N LEU A 233 -3.44 -8.74 -2.87
CA LEU A 233 -3.94 -7.90 -3.97
C LEU A 233 -2.83 -7.67 -4.99
N LEU A 234 -1.60 -7.43 -4.53
CA LEU A 234 -0.44 -7.37 -5.41
C LEU A 234 -0.15 -8.73 -6.08
N HIS A 235 -0.27 -9.84 -5.34
CA HIS A 235 -0.13 -11.19 -5.90
C HIS A 235 -1.14 -11.41 -7.03
N GLN A 236 -2.41 -11.08 -6.82
CA GLN A 236 -3.42 -11.19 -7.88
C GLN A 236 -3.05 -10.34 -9.11
N ARG A 237 -2.49 -9.14 -8.93
CA ARG A 237 -2.10 -8.28 -10.05
C ARG A 237 -0.92 -8.78 -10.85
N ILE A 238 -0.01 -9.53 -10.23
CA ILE A 238 1.12 -10.11 -10.95
C ILE A 238 0.75 -11.39 -11.72
N LEU A 239 -0.43 -11.95 -11.47
CA LEU A 239 -0.99 -13.07 -12.22
C LEU A 239 -1.70 -12.58 -13.50
N ASN A 240 -1.57 -13.38 -14.56
CA ASN A 240 -2.18 -13.13 -15.88
C ASN A 240 -3.70 -13.23 -15.84
N GLY A 241 -4.22 -14.11 -14.99
CA GLY A 241 -5.63 -14.35 -14.80
C GLY A 241 -6.06 -14.25 -13.33
N GLN A 242 -7.37 -14.24 -13.14
CA GLN A 242 -7.99 -14.15 -11.82
C GLN A 242 -7.95 -15.50 -11.12
N SER A 243 -7.36 -15.51 -9.92
CA SER A 243 -7.32 -16.68 -9.06
C SER A 243 -8.53 -16.69 -8.13
N SER A 244 -9.29 -17.79 -8.16
CA SER A 244 -10.43 -18.02 -7.26
C SER A 244 -10.00 -18.34 -5.83
N SER A 245 -8.82 -18.96 -5.65
CA SER A 245 -8.26 -19.23 -4.32
C SER A 245 -7.81 -17.93 -3.66
N LEU A 246 -7.10 -17.05 -4.38
CA LEU A 246 -6.75 -15.73 -3.88
C LEU A 246 -7.99 -14.88 -3.62
N PHE A 247 -8.99 -14.93 -4.50
CA PHE A 247 -10.22 -14.17 -4.30
C PHE A 247 -10.91 -14.51 -2.98
N LYS A 248 -10.99 -15.79 -2.62
CA LYS A 248 -11.58 -16.22 -1.36
C LYS A 248 -10.85 -15.62 -0.15
N SER A 249 -9.51 -15.73 -0.13
CA SER A 249 -8.68 -15.16 0.92
C SER A 249 -8.79 -13.63 0.97
N LEU A 250 -8.77 -12.98 -0.19
CA LEU A 250 -8.94 -11.53 -0.31
C LEU A 250 -10.30 -11.06 0.24
N GLN A 251 -11.39 -11.80 -0.02
CA GLN A 251 -12.71 -11.49 0.52
C GLN A 251 -12.76 -11.59 2.05
N ASP A 252 -12.11 -12.60 2.63
CA ASP A 252 -12.03 -12.78 4.08
C ASP A 252 -11.22 -11.65 4.73
N PHE A 253 -10.02 -11.33 4.22
CA PHE A 253 -9.20 -10.24 4.76
C PHE A 253 -9.78 -8.85 4.50
N LYS A 254 -10.49 -8.65 3.38
CA LYS A 254 -11.26 -7.43 3.13
C LYS A 254 -12.32 -7.24 4.21
N ARG A 255 -13.09 -8.29 4.55
CA ARG A 255 -14.15 -8.21 5.58
C ARG A 255 -13.56 -7.87 6.95
N GLU A 256 -12.47 -8.52 7.33
CA GLU A 256 -11.77 -8.27 8.59
C GLU A 256 -11.22 -6.83 8.65
N THR A 257 -10.54 -6.40 7.60
CA THR A 257 -9.97 -5.05 7.47
C THR A 257 -11.06 -3.97 7.53
N LEU A 258 -12.19 -4.16 6.84
CA LEU A 258 -13.35 -3.27 6.92
C LEU A 258 -13.96 -3.25 8.33
N GLY A 259 -13.99 -4.40 9.01
CA GLY A 259 -14.42 -4.50 10.40
C GLY A 259 -13.60 -3.62 11.34
N HIS A 260 -12.27 -3.61 11.17
CA HIS A 260 -11.37 -2.82 12.01
C HIS A 260 -11.25 -1.35 11.59
N PHE A 261 -11.20 -1.06 10.29
CA PHE A 261 -10.78 0.25 9.78
C PHE A 261 -11.76 0.88 8.78
N GLY A 262 -12.88 0.23 8.47
CA GLY A 262 -13.89 0.75 7.52
C GLY A 262 -14.77 1.87 8.08
N LYS A 263 -14.66 2.21 9.37
CA LYS A 263 -15.40 3.32 9.98
C LYS A 263 -14.50 4.19 10.85
N LEU A 264 -14.75 5.49 10.80
CA LEU A 264 -13.99 6.48 11.57
C LEU A 264 -14.06 6.23 13.08
N GLU A 265 -15.19 5.75 13.60
CA GLU A 265 -15.36 5.36 15.00
C GLU A 265 -14.40 4.24 15.43
N ASN A 266 -14.19 3.24 14.57
CA ASN A 266 -13.31 2.10 14.87
C ASN A 266 -11.84 2.53 14.82
N VAL A 267 -11.46 3.34 13.83
CA VAL A 267 -10.11 3.92 13.71
C VAL A 267 -9.78 4.82 14.89
N THR A 268 -10.70 5.71 15.26
CA THR A 268 -10.51 6.67 16.36
C THR A 268 -10.50 5.96 17.72
N SER A 269 -11.33 4.94 17.93
CA SER A 269 -11.31 4.17 19.18
C SER A 269 -10.04 3.32 19.34
N TYR A 270 -9.39 2.95 18.24
CA TYR A 270 -8.19 2.12 18.28
C TYR A 270 -6.90 2.94 18.48
N TRP A 271 -6.70 4.03 17.74
CA TRP A 271 -5.48 4.85 17.84
C TRP A 271 -5.64 6.17 18.62
N GLY A 272 -6.87 6.63 18.86
CA GLY A 272 -7.16 7.78 19.72
C GLY A 272 -6.35 9.03 19.37
N GLU A 273 -5.67 9.58 20.39
CA GLU A 273 -4.88 10.81 20.32
C GLU A 273 -3.62 10.71 19.45
N LYS A 274 -3.25 9.51 18.98
CA LYS A 274 -2.07 9.31 18.10
C LYS A 274 -2.32 9.72 16.66
N LEU A 275 -3.59 9.86 16.27
CA LEU A 275 -4.00 10.24 14.93
C LEU A 275 -3.79 11.75 14.71
N LEU A 276 -3.23 12.11 13.56
CA LEU A 276 -3.17 13.49 13.10
C LEU A 276 -4.54 13.96 12.59
N ASP A 277 -4.72 15.28 12.50
CA ASP A 277 -5.95 15.87 11.98
C ASP A 277 -6.27 15.35 10.57
N GLY A 278 -7.43 14.70 10.44
CA GLY A 278 -7.89 14.11 9.18
C GLY A 278 -7.30 12.73 8.84
N GLU A 279 -6.28 12.26 9.56
CA GLU A 279 -5.61 10.97 9.28
C GLU A 279 -6.56 9.78 9.45
N GLY A 280 -7.42 9.81 10.47
CA GLY A 280 -8.45 8.78 10.65
C GLY A 280 -9.40 8.67 9.45
N SER A 281 -9.76 9.81 8.86
CA SER A 281 -10.55 9.85 7.61
C SER A 281 -9.76 9.30 6.43
N THR A 282 -8.47 9.64 6.31
CA THR A 282 -7.59 9.12 5.26
C THR A 282 -7.47 7.59 5.32
N ILE A 283 -7.33 7.01 6.52
CA ILE A 283 -7.30 5.56 6.72
C ILE A 283 -8.59 4.91 6.20
N VAL A 284 -9.74 5.43 6.62
CA VAL A 284 -11.05 4.92 6.16
C VAL A 284 -11.17 5.02 4.64
N THR A 285 -10.75 6.15 4.06
CA THR A 285 -10.74 6.33 2.61
C THR A 285 -9.93 5.25 1.90
N VAL A 286 -8.69 5.00 2.33
CA VAL A 286 -7.79 4.02 1.68
C VAL A 286 -8.33 2.59 1.81
N VAL A 287 -8.86 2.22 2.98
CA VAL A 287 -9.48 0.89 3.17
C VAL A 287 -10.64 0.67 2.19
N HIS A 288 -11.49 1.69 2.02
CA HIS A 288 -12.60 1.62 1.07
C HIS A 288 -12.13 1.66 -0.39
N LEU A 289 -11.05 2.39 -0.72
CA LEU A 289 -10.46 2.38 -2.06
C LEU A 289 -9.96 0.97 -2.42
N GLU A 290 -9.16 0.36 -1.56
CA GLU A 290 -8.59 -0.97 -1.81
C GLU A 290 -9.68 -2.05 -1.86
N ALA A 291 -10.70 -1.97 -1.00
CA ALA A 291 -11.88 -2.84 -1.08
C ALA A 291 -12.64 -2.67 -2.40
N GLY A 292 -12.86 -1.44 -2.85
CA GLY A 292 -13.54 -1.16 -4.11
C GLY A 292 -12.75 -1.61 -5.34
N VAL A 293 -11.42 -1.57 -5.28
CA VAL A 293 -10.54 -2.06 -6.34
C VAL A 293 -10.56 -3.58 -6.43
N LEU A 294 -10.60 -4.30 -5.31
CA LEU A 294 -10.83 -5.74 -5.33
C LEU A 294 -12.12 -6.10 -6.07
N GLU A 295 -13.23 -5.46 -5.69
CA GLU A 295 -14.53 -5.68 -6.34
C GLU A 295 -14.51 -5.31 -7.83
N TYR A 296 -13.80 -4.23 -8.17
CA TYR A 296 -13.63 -3.81 -9.56
C TYR A 296 -12.87 -4.86 -10.39
N GLU A 297 -11.77 -5.39 -9.85
CA GLU A 297 -10.96 -6.41 -10.53
C GLU A 297 -11.78 -7.67 -10.76
N TYR A 298 -12.40 -8.21 -9.71
CA TYR A 298 -13.09 -9.50 -9.77
C TYR A 298 -14.54 -9.46 -10.28
N ASN A 299 -15.00 -8.31 -10.76
CA ASN A 299 -16.36 -8.10 -11.29
C ASN A 299 -16.78 -9.10 -12.40
N HIS A 300 -15.85 -9.83 -13.02
CA HIS A 300 -16.14 -10.83 -14.05
C HIS A 300 -16.35 -12.27 -13.52
N LEU A 301 -15.90 -12.64 -12.32
CA LEU A 301 -16.01 -14.03 -11.84
C LEU A 301 -17.44 -14.43 -11.42
N GLU A 302 -18.35 -13.46 -11.24
CA GLU A 302 -19.78 -13.74 -11.02
C GLU A 302 -20.60 -13.85 -12.33
N GLU A 303 -19.96 -13.91 -13.50
CA GLU A 303 -20.64 -14.06 -14.80
C GLU A 303 -21.45 -15.36 -14.95
N GLY A 304 -21.24 -16.36 -14.07
CA GLY A 304 -21.80 -17.69 -14.23
C GLY A 304 -23.03 -18.06 -13.39
N LEU A 305 -23.39 -17.31 -12.34
CA LEU A 305 -24.32 -17.85 -11.31
C LEU A 305 -25.65 -17.10 -11.10
N LEU A 306 -25.77 -15.83 -11.51
CA LEU A 306 -27.00 -15.06 -11.28
C LEU A 306 -27.38 -14.26 -12.52
N GLY A 307 -28.03 -14.93 -13.47
CA GLY A 307 -28.71 -14.24 -14.56
C GLY A 307 -29.92 -13.49 -14.03
N TYR A 308 -29.78 -12.19 -13.74
CA TYR A 308 -30.78 -11.10 -13.78
C TYR A 308 -30.06 -9.82 -13.34
N GLU A 309 -30.24 -8.73 -14.10
CA GLU A 309 -30.23 -7.27 -13.76
C GLU A 309 -29.71 -6.76 -12.39
N TYR A 310 -28.71 -7.38 -11.79
CA TYR A 310 -28.04 -6.91 -10.58
C TYR A 310 -27.05 -5.81 -10.99
N ASP A 311 -27.00 -4.70 -10.25
CA ASP A 311 -25.96 -3.67 -10.45
C ASP A 311 -24.61 -4.33 -10.17
N ARG A 312 -23.95 -4.79 -11.24
CA ARG A 312 -22.70 -5.56 -11.18
C ARG A 312 -21.58 -4.77 -10.52
N LEU A 313 -21.62 -3.45 -10.67
CA LEU A 313 -20.69 -2.53 -10.03
C LEU A 313 -21.19 -2.06 -8.67
N GLY A 314 -22.31 -2.57 -8.15
CA GLY A 314 -22.92 -2.17 -6.88
C GLY A 314 -21.92 -2.20 -5.72
N PRO A 315 -21.29 -3.36 -5.42
CA PRO A 315 -20.31 -3.46 -4.34
C PRO A 315 -19.10 -2.51 -4.53
N CYS A 316 -18.59 -2.44 -5.76
CA CYS A 316 -17.48 -1.53 -6.11
C CYS A 316 -17.86 -0.04 -5.91
N ARG A 317 -19.04 0.37 -6.38
CA ARG A 317 -19.59 1.72 -6.23
C ARG A 317 -19.83 2.08 -4.77
N GLU A 318 -20.37 1.15 -3.98
CA GLU A 318 -20.58 1.36 -2.54
C GLU A 318 -19.27 1.69 -1.82
N HIS A 319 -18.22 0.92 -2.12
CA HIS A 319 -16.90 1.17 -1.55
C HIS A 319 -16.30 2.50 -2.03
N PHE A 320 -16.34 2.81 -3.34
CA PHE A 320 -15.84 4.09 -3.85
C PHE A 320 -16.63 5.30 -3.34
N ASN A 321 -17.94 5.18 -3.18
CA ASN A 321 -18.77 6.22 -2.56
C ASN A 321 -18.41 6.40 -1.07
N SER A 322 -18.17 5.32 -0.35
CA SER A 322 -17.72 5.38 1.04
C SER A 322 -16.35 6.05 1.16
N ALA A 323 -15.42 5.75 0.25
CA ALA A 323 -14.12 6.42 0.17
C ALA A 323 -14.26 7.93 -0.12
N LEU A 324 -15.16 8.30 -1.04
CA LEU A 324 -15.48 9.68 -1.38
C LEU A 324 -16.04 10.46 -0.17
N VAL A 325 -16.99 9.87 0.55
CA VAL A 325 -17.57 10.45 1.77
C VAL A 325 -16.51 10.59 2.87
N ALA A 326 -15.69 9.55 3.09
CA ALA A 326 -14.63 9.58 4.09
C ALA A 326 -13.56 10.63 3.79
N ALA A 327 -13.25 10.86 2.50
CA ALA A 327 -12.34 11.90 2.05
C ALA A 327 -12.95 13.31 2.14
N GLY A 328 -14.25 13.43 2.43
CA GLY A 328 -14.96 14.71 2.50
C GLY A 328 -15.03 15.43 1.15
N LEU A 329 -15.08 14.68 0.05
CA LEU A 329 -15.14 15.22 -1.30
C LEU A 329 -16.56 15.15 -1.88
N GLU A 330 -16.96 16.20 -2.59
CA GLU A 330 -18.13 16.20 -3.46
C GLU A 330 -17.66 16.53 -4.88
N LEU A 331 -17.95 15.62 -5.82
CA LEU A 331 -17.53 15.72 -7.21
C LEU A 331 -18.72 16.11 -8.08
N SER A 332 -18.53 17.08 -8.97
CA SER A 332 -19.53 17.44 -9.98
C SER A 332 -18.86 17.91 -11.26
N VAL A 333 -19.39 17.50 -12.42
CA VAL A 333 -18.87 17.95 -13.72
C VAL A 333 -19.70 19.13 -14.19
N THR A 334 -19.04 20.23 -14.56
CA THR A 334 -19.68 21.48 -14.99
C THR A 334 -19.05 22.03 -16.27
N GLY A 335 -19.72 22.98 -16.93
CA GLY A 335 -19.23 23.65 -18.13
C GLY A 335 -18.63 25.03 -17.81
N VAL A 336 -17.38 25.27 -18.22
CA VAL A 336 -16.67 26.55 -18.04
C VAL A 336 -16.04 26.98 -19.36
N LEU A 337 -16.00 28.29 -19.65
CA LEU A 337 -15.34 28.79 -20.86
C LEU A 337 -13.81 28.76 -20.73
N GLY A 338 -13.13 28.29 -21.78
CA GLY A 338 -11.67 28.21 -21.82
C GLY A 338 -11.09 27.93 -23.20
N PHE A 339 -9.77 27.87 -23.26
CA PHE A 339 -8.96 27.65 -24.47
C PHE A 339 -8.25 26.29 -24.38
N ARG A 340 -8.31 25.51 -25.47
CA ARG A 340 -7.57 24.23 -25.59
C ARG A 340 -6.31 24.35 -26.45
N THR A 341 -6.22 25.37 -27.30
CA THR A 341 -5.02 25.60 -28.11
C THR A 341 -4.54 27.04 -27.99
N VAL A 342 -3.24 27.24 -28.23
CA VAL A 342 -2.59 28.56 -28.16
C VAL A 342 -3.18 29.56 -29.17
N HIS A 343 -3.61 29.06 -30.34
CA HIS A 343 -4.12 29.88 -31.44
C HIS A 343 -5.64 30.06 -31.45
N GLN A 344 -6.36 29.50 -30.47
CA GLN A 344 -7.81 29.62 -30.38
C GLN A 344 -8.20 31.08 -30.06
N VAL A 345 -8.96 31.72 -30.95
CA VAL A 345 -9.34 33.13 -30.86
C VAL A 345 -10.49 33.36 -29.86
N GLU A 346 -11.51 32.51 -29.90
CA GLU A 346 -12.69 32.61 -29.03
C GLU A 346 -12.73 31.49 -28.00
N PRO A 347 -13.06 31.78 -26.73
CA PRO A 347 -13.18 30.74 -25.71
C PRO A 347 -14.35 29.81 -26.01
N LYS A 348 -14.15 28.52 -25.76
CA LYS A 348 -15.17 27.47 -25.96
C LYS A 348 -15.52 26.84 -24.62
N ALA A 349 -16.73 26.29 -24.52
CA ALA A 349 -17.15 25.53 -23.35
C ALA A 349 -16.26 24.30 -23.17
N GLN A 350 -15.73 24.14 -21.95
CA GLN A 350 -14.91 23.04 -21.48
C GLN A 350 -15.68 22.32 -20.36
N ARG A 351 -15.69 20.98 -20.38
CA ARG A 351 -16.17 20.20 -19.24
C ARG A 351 -15.06 20.15 -18.20
N VAL A 352 -15.34 20.59 -16.97
CA VAL A 352 -14.37 20.66 -15.88
C VAL A 352 -14.94 19.96 -14.66
N LEU A 353 -14.10 19.23 -13.94
CA LEU A 353 -14.46 18.65 -12.65
C LEU A 353 -14.38 19.72 -11.55
N LEU A 354 -15.50 20.00 -10.92
CA LEU A 354 -15.59 20.77 -9.69
C LEU A 354 -15.47 19.82 -8.49
N VAL A 355 -14.38 19.99 -7.73
CA VAL A 355 -14.14 19.27 -6.47
C VAL A 355 -14.42 20.21 -5.31
N LYS A 356 -15.45 19.92 -4.52
CA LYS A 356 -15.73 20.64 -3.27
C LYS A 356 -15.20 19.81 -2.10
N LYS A 357 -14.53 20.47 -1.16
CA LYS A 357 -14.14 19.88 0.13
C LYS A 357 -15.16 20.28 1.18
N CYS A 358 -15.80 19.30 1.81
CA CYS A 358 -16.71 19.50 2.92
C CYS A 358 -15.91 19.86 4.17
N SER A 359 -15.61 21.15 4.38
CA SER A 359 -15.00 21.61 5.62
C SER A 359 -15.99 21.42 6.78
N LYS A 360 -15.62 20.66 7.81
CA LYS A 360 -16.32 20.74 9.09
C LYS A 360 -16.09 22.14 9.65
N SER A 361 -17.17 22.88 9.88
CA SER A 361 -17.11 24.20 10.52
C SER A 361 -16.60 24.05 11.95
N SER A 362 -15.30 24.28 12.16
CA SER A 362 -14.80 24.74 13.45
C SER A 362 -14.31 26.17 13.23
N GLY A 363 -14.89 27.11 13.96
CA GLY A 363 -14.53 28.52 13.89
C GLY A 363 -13.08 28.70 14.34
N GLY A 364 -12.18 28.85 13.37
CA GLY A 364 -10.78 29.17 13.59
C GLY A 364 -10.24 29.81 12.33
N THR A 365 -10.02 31.12 12.37
CA THR A 365 -9.34 31.87 11.30
C THR A 365 -7.90 31.39 11.20
N CYS A 366 -7.64 30.44 10.31
CA CYS A 366 -6.28 30.06 9.92
C CYS A 366 -5.92 30.74 8.61
N THR A 367 -5.39 31.96 8.71
CA THR A 367 -4.64 32.60 7.63
C THR A 367 -3.30 31.90 7.48
N SER A 368 -3.18 30.95 6.55
CA SER A 368 -1.88 30.44 6.11
C SER A 368 -1.40 31.24 4.90
N SER A 369 -0.82 32.41 5.17
CA SER A 369 0.01 33.12 4.20
C SER A 369 1.38 32.46 4.14
N GLY A 370 1.53 31.43 3.31
CA GLY A 370 2.82 30.90 2.85
C GLY A 370 3.25 31.56 1.53
N PRO A 371 4.56 31.70 1.26
CA PRO A 371 5.06 32.57 0.20
C PRO A 371 4.87 31.94 -1.19
N GLY A 372 4.06 32.59 -2.02
CA GLY A 372 4.10 32.52 -3.48
C GLY A 372 3.85 31.14 -4.09
N LEU A 373 2.62 30.63 -4.01
CA LEU A 373 2.15 29.58 -4.91
C LEU A 373 2.24 30.10 -6.35
N LYS A 374 3.29 29.68 -7.08
CA LYS A 374 3.27 29.74 -8.54
C LYS A 374 2.14 28.83 -8.99
N SER A 375 1.08 29.45 -9.49
CA SER A 375 0.05 28.82 -10.31
C SER A 375 0.74 27.86 -11.28
N CYS A 376 0.38 26.57 -11.26
CA CYS A 376 0.75 25.66 -12.33
C CYS A 376 0.07 26.18 -13.60
N SER A 377 0.79 27.02 -14.34
CA SER A 377 0.40 27.43 -15.67
C SER A 377 0.24 26.17 -16.51
N SER A 378 -0.90 26.04 -17.19
CA SER A 378 -1.21 25.04 -18.23
C SER A 378 0.07 24.49 -18.86
N ARG A 379 0.46 23.26 -18.50
CA ARG A 379 1.65 22.63 -19.07
C ARG A 379 1.39 22.44 -20.56
N ILE A 380 2.19 23.12 -21.37
CA ILE A 380 2.28 22.88 -22.80
C ILE A 380 3.24 21.69 -22.94
N SER A 381 2.83 20.64 -23.65
CA SER A 381 3.78 19.61 -24.08
C SER A 381 4.77 20.28 -25.03
N GLU A 382 6.09 20.10 -24.85
CA GLU A 382 7.13 20.84 -25.57
C GLU A 382 6.99 20.74 -27.12
N ASP A 383 6.25 19.76 -27.61
CA ASP A 383 5.98 19.51 -29.04
C ASP A 383 4.50 19.68 -29.47
N SER A 384 3.63 20.33 -28.69
CA SER A 384 2.19 20.47 -29.03
C SER A 384 1.59 21.84 -28.72
N ASP A 385 0.83 22.38 -29.68
CA ASP A 385 0.04 23.61 -29.51
C ASP A 385 -1.26 23.40 -28.70
N ILE A 386 -1.49 22.19 -28.19
CA ILE A 386 -2.65 21.79 -27.37
C ILE A 386 -2.24 21.76 -25.90
N PHE A 387 -3.02 22.45 -25.05
CA PHE A 387 -2.80 22.42 -23.61
C PHE A 387 -3.21 21.06 -23.01
N ILE A 388 -2.37 20.49 -22.14
CA ILE A 388 -2.69 19.27 -21.37
C ILE A 388 -3.89 19.52 -20.45
N THR A 389 -3.93 20.71 -19.83
CA THR A 389 -5.06 21.19 -19.03
C THR A 389 -5.62 22.46 -19.66
N PRO A 390 -6.92 22.55 -19.97
CA PRO A 390 -7.49 23.72 -20.62
C PRO A 390 -7.24 25.00 -19.82
N LYS A 391 -6.91 26.08 -20.52
CA LYS A 391 -6.75 27.40 -19.91
C LYS A 391 -8.13 28.03 -19.72
N LEU A 392 -8.64 28.00 -18.50
CA LEU A 392 -9.97 28.52 -18.14
C LEU A 392 -9.94 30.05 -18.00
N LEU A 393 -11.07 30.70 -18.35
CA LEU A 393 -11.26 32.15 -18.17
C LEU A 393 -11.51 32.54 -16.71
N GLU A 394 -12.22 31.68 -15.98
CA GLU A 394 -12.41 31.84 -14.55
C GLU A 394 -11.26 31.15 -13.81
N ASN A 395 -10.63 31.87 -12.88
CA ASN A 395 -9.62 31.31 -11.98
C ASN A 395 -10.30 30.39 -10.96
N GLY A 396 -10.80 29.25 -11.42
CA GLY A 396 -11.08 28.12 -10.56
C GLY A 396 -9.76 27.44 -10.22
N SER A 397 -8.95 28.04 -9.34
CA SER A 397 -7.84 27.32 -8.75
C SER A 397 -8.43 26.18 -7.92
N GLY A 398 -8.47 24.97 -8.50
CA GLY A 398 -8.85 23.77 -7.75
C GLY A 398 -8.00 23.70 -6.50
N ALA A 399 -8.64 23.52 -5.33
CA ALA A 399 -7.92 23.36 -4.08
C ALA A 399 -6.90 22.22 -4.23
N PRO A 400 -5.69 22.33 -3.64
CA PRO A 400 -4.70 21.28 -3.74
C PRO A 400 -5.26 19.96 -3.21
N LEU A 401 -5.10 18.91 -4.02
CA LEU A 401 -5.58 17.57 -3.69
C LEU A 401 -4.44 16.72 -3.15
N THR A 402 -4.68 16.04 -2.03
CA THR A 402 -3.79 14.98 -1.55
C THR A 402 -3.82 13.81 -2.53
N ALA A 403 -2.81 12.96 -2.51
CA ALA A 403 -2.79 11.84 -3.43
C ALA A 403 -3.88 10.79 -3.16
N VAL A 404 -4.31 10.64 -1.90
CA VAL A 404 -5.48 9.80 -1.57
C VAL A 404 -6.75 10.40 -2.17
N GLU A 405 -6.92 11.72 -2.11
CA GLU A 405 -8.03 12.41 -2.78
C GLU A 405 -7.96 12.27 -4.32
N GLN A 406 -6.77 12.34 -4.91
CA GLN A 406 -6.57 12.08 -6.34
C GLN A 406 -6.93 10.63 -6.70
N ALA A 407 -6.57 9.65 -5.88
CA ALA A 407 -6.95 8.25 -6.07
C ALA A 407 -8.47 8.07 -6.02
N VAL A 408 -9.18 8.76 -5.11
CA VAL A 408 -10.65 8.79 -5.08
C VAL A 408 -11.24 9.34 -6.38
N ILE A 409 -10.63 10.35 -6.98
CA ILE A 409 -11.08 10.88 -8.28
C ILE A 409 -10.83 9.85 -9.40
N LEU A 410 -9.69 9.15 -9.39
CA LEU A 410 -9.39 8.10 -10.38
C LEU A 410 -10.37 6.93 -10.33
N THR A 411 -10.98 6.62 -9.18
CA THR A 411 -11.99 5.56 -9.13
C THR A 411 -13.24 5.87 -9.96
N GLN A 412 -13.57 7.15 -10.15
CA GLN A 412 -14.64 7.54 -11.08
C GLN A 412 -14.27 7.21 -12.53
N CYS A 413 -12.99 7.36 -12.89
CA CYS A 413 -12.50 6.93 -14.20
C CYS A 413 -12.66 5.42 -14.40
N LEU A 414 -12.36 4.61 -13.37
CA LEU A 414 -12.56 3.16 -13.40
C LEU A 414 -14.04 2.80 -13.63
N LEU A 415 -14.95 3.46 -12.90
CA LEU A 415 -16.39 3.23 -13.05
C LEU A 415 -16.89 3.59 -14.45
N ILE A 416 -16.50 4.76 -14.97
CA ILE A 416 -16.84 5.21 -16.34
C ILE A 416 -16.27 4.23 -17.37
N GLY A 417 -15.04 3.75 -17.15
CA GLY A 417 -14.36 2.74 -17.95
C GLY A 417 -15.17 1.46 -18.17
N LYS A 418 -15.86 0.99 -17.12
CA LYS A 418 -16.69 -0.24 -17.17
C LYS A 418 -18.13 -0.01 -17.60
N THR A 419 -18.70 1.18 -17.37
CA THR A 419 -20.12 1.43 -17.71
C THR A 419 -20.35 2.04 -19.08
N ALA A 420 -19.40 2.80 -19.62
CA ALA A 420 -19.55 3.43 -20.92
C ALA A 420 -19.06 2.49 -22.03
N PRO A 421 -19.68 2.51 -23.23
CA PRO A 421 -19.12 1.87 -24.42
C PRO A 421 -17.71 2.38 -24.67
N GLN A 422 -16.82 1.50 -25.15
CA GLN A 422 -15.49 1.93 -25.61
C GLN A 422 -15.60 2.65 -26.96
N ASP A 423 -16.02 3.92 -26.89
CA ASP A 423 -16.12 4.83 -28.02
C ASP A 423 -15.44 6.17 -27.71
N GLU A 424 -15.47 7.09 -28.67
CA GLU A 424 -14.88 8.42 -28.48
C GLU A 424 -15.57 9.21 -27.35
N MET A 425 -16.84 8.95 -27.04
CA MET A 425 -17.59 9.64 -25.97
C MET A 425 -17.05 9.31 -24.58
N GLN A 426 -16.60 8.07 -24.36
CA GLN A 426 -15.97 7.67 -23.11
C GLN A 426 -14.74 8.54 -22.80
N GLY A 427 -13.92 8.85 -23.81
CA GLY A 427 -12.78 9.75 -23.65
C GLY A 427 -13.19 11.14 -23.15
N TRP A 428 -14.31 11.69 -23.67
CA TRP A 428 -14.86 12.97 -23.25
C TRP A 428 -15.46 12.97 -21.84
N ASP A 429 -15.96 11.82 -21.38
CA ASP A 429 -16.47 11.66 -20.01
C ASP A 429 -15.35 11.48 -18.98
N LEU A 430 -14.23 10.87 -19.36
CA LEU A 430 -13.04 10.71 -18.53
C LEU A 430 -12.21 12.00 -18.40
N ALA A 431 -12.14 12.79 -19.47
CA ALA A 431 -11.27 13.96 -19.56
C ALA A 431 -11.34 14.93 -18.36
N PRO A 432 -12.53 15.32 -17.83
CA PRO A 432 -12.60 16.27 -16.72
C PRO A 432 -11.91 15.77 -15.43
N TYR A 433 -11.91 14.45 -15.21
CA TYR A 433 -11.29 13.83 -14.04
C TYR A 433 -9.77 13.72 -14.18
N ILE A 434 -9.30 13.31 -15.36
CA ILE A 434 -7.87 13.19 -15.68
C ILE A 434 -7.23 14.59 -15.67
N GLU A 435 -7.84 15.56 -16.36
CA GLU A 435 -7.36 16.94 -16.42
C GLU A 435 -7.27 17.59 -15.03
N ALA A 436 -8.21 17.28 -14.13
CA ALA A 436 -8.19 17.78 -12.75
C ALA A 436 -6.98 17.26 -11.96
N ILE A 437 -6.57 16.01 -12.19
CA ILE A 437 -5.39 15.40 -11.56
C ILE A 437 -4.11 15.93 -12.20
N ASP A 438 -4.05 16.00 -13.53
CA ASP A 438 -2.88 16.51 -14.27
C ASP A 438 -2.60 17.99 -13.97
N SER A 439 -3.63 18.75 -13.56
CA SER A 439 -3.49 20.13 -13.11
C SER A 439 -2.79 20.28 -11.75
N GLN A 440 -2.73 19.20 -10.95
CA GLN A 440 -2.06 19.20 -9.66
C GLN A 440 -0.54 19.18 -9.85
N GLN A 441 0.21 19.61 -8.84
CA GLN A 441 1.66 19.35 -8.84
C GLN A 441 1.87 17.84 -8.81
N SER A 442 2.74 17.35 -9.70
CA SER A 442 3.14 15.95 -9.77
C SER A 442 3.71 15.53 -8.41
N SER A 443 2.90 14.86 -7.59
CA SER A 443 3.37 14.21 -6.38
C SER A 443 3.93 12.85 -6.76
N TYR A 444 5.21 12.62 -6.47
CA TYR A 444 5.89 11.32 -6.59
C TYR A 444 5.08 10.19 -5.91
N PHE A 445 4.27 10.57 -4.93
CA PHE A 445 3.39 9.72 -4.13
C PHE A 445 2.31 8.98 -4.92
N MET A 446 1.81 9.49 -6.07
CA MET A 446 0.88 8.70 -6.91
C MET A 446 1.51 7.37 -7.38
N VAL A 447 2.84 7.27 -7.41
CA VAL A 447 3.58 6.04 -7.69
C VAL A 447 3.90 5.26 -6.40
N SER A 448 4.12 5.92 -5.26
CA SER A 448 4.68 5.27 -4.06
C SER A 448 3.68 4.79 -3.00
N SER A 449 2.48 5.36 -2.91
CA SER A 449 1.63 5.16 -1.73
C SER A 449 0.64 4.03 -1.83
N VAL A 450 0.19 3.76 -3.05
CA VAL A 450 -0.60 2.58 -3.37
C VAL A 450 -0.16 2.02 -4.71
N PRO A 451 1.10 1.54 -4.83
CA PRO A 451 1.63 0.97 -6.06
C PRO A 451 0.80 -0.21 -6.56
N TRP A 452 0.17 -0.94 -5.64
CA TRP A 452 -0.76 -2.03 -5.93
C TRP A 452 -2.20 -1.56 -6.23
N LEU A 453 -2.46 -0.24 -6.40
CA LEU A 453 -3.68 0.27 -7.03
C LEU A 453 -3.46 0.68 -8.50
N LYS A 454 -2.21 0.86 -8.93
CA LYS A 454 -1.82 1.05 -10.34
C LYS A 454 -1.71 -0.27 -11.07
#